data_AF-A0A0U5E857-F1
#
_entry.id   AF-A0A0U5E857-F1
#
_cell.length_a   1.000
_cell.length_b   1.000
_cell.length_c   1.000
_cell.angle_alpha   90.00
_cell.angle_beta   90.00
_cell.angle_gamma   90.00
#
_symmetry.space_group_name_H-M   'P 1'
#
loop_
_entity.id
_entity.type
_entity.pdbx_description
1 polymer ?
#
loop_
_entity_poly.entity_id
_entity_poly.type
_entity_poly.pdbx_seq_one_letter_code
_entity_poly.pdbx_strand_id
1 'polypeptide(L)'
;MTIDLETQEEISRLNEAVDEFALEMKARLREQAVKGYRGWDDPENYERILDLLVKQAPASEGEEVDIANLAMILWSMRRGR
;
A
#
# COMPACT_ATOMS: atom_id res chain seq x y z
N MET A 1 2.98 -25.72 18.09
CA MET A 1 4.10 -24.78 18.23
C MET A 1 3.61 -23.66 19.11
N THR A 2 4.16 -23.48 20.31
CA THR A 2 3.79 -22.36 21.19
C THR A 2 4.70 -21.20 20.83
N ILE A 3 4.12 -20.05 20.48
CA ILE A 3 4.87 -18.83 20.19
C ILE A 3 5.40 -18.29 21.52
N ASP A 4 6.71 -18.07 21.65
CA ASP A 4 7.31 -17.47 22.85
C ASP A 4 6.91 -16.00 23.02
N LEU A 5 7.16 -15.46 24.22
CA LEU A 5 6.74 -14.11 24.59
C LEU A 5 7.38 -13.03 23.70
N GLU A 6 8.66 -13.15 23.39
CA GLU A 6 9.39 -12.18 22.56
C GLU A 6 8.77 -12.09 21.16
N THR A 7 8.46 -13.26 20.58
CA THR A 7 7.79 -13.35 19.28
C THR A 7 6.37 -12.76 19.33
N GLN A 8 5.62 -12.96 20.42
CA GLN A 8 4.29 -12.36 20.57
C GLN A 8 4.35 -10.82 20.62
N GLU A 9 5.32 -10.27 21.35
CA GLU A 9 5.53 -8.83 21.44
C GLU A 9 5.97 -8.23 20.10
N GLU A 10 6.84 -8.92 19.36
CA GLU A 10 7.23 -8.52 18.01
C GLU A 10 6.02 -8.48 17.05
N ILE A 11 5.19 -9.54 17.05
CA ILE A 11 3.96 -9.57 16.27
C ILE A 11 3.04 -8.39 16.62
N SER A 12 2.90 -8.06 17.91
CA SER A 12 2.08 -6.92 18.35
C SER A 12 2.60 -5.60 17.76
N ARG A 13 3.90 -5.32 17.91
CA ARG A 13 4.52 -4.10 17.38
C ARG A 13 4.40 -3.99 15.85
N LEU A 14 4.59 -5.10 15.14
CA LEU A 14 4.44 -5.14 13.69
C LEU A 14 3.00 -4.89 13.24
N ASN A 15 2.02 -5.46 13.95
CA ASN A 15 0.61 -5.21 13.66
C ASN A 15 0.24 -3.73 13.88
N GLU A 16 0.69 -3.14 14.99
CA GLU A 16 0.49 -1.71 15.28
C GLU A 16 1.07 -0.84 14.17
N ALA A 17 2.32 -1.11 13.75
CA ALA A 17 2.96 -0.38 12.65
C ALA A 17 2.21 -0.52 11.31
N VAL A 18 1.69 -1.72 11.01
CA VAL A 18 0.88 -1.93 9.80
C VAL A 18 -0.45 -1.17 9.87
N ASP A 19 -1.11 -1.15 11.03
CA ASP A 19 -2.37 -0.43 11.22
C ASP A 19 -2.17 1.08 11.04
N GLU A 20 -1.12 1.65 11.63
CA GLU A 20 -0.75 3.06 11.45
C GLU A 20 -0.46 3.37 9.98
N PHE A 21 0.35 2.56 9.32
CA PHE A 21 0.67 2.73 7.90
C PHE A 21 -0.57 2.61 7.00
N ALA A 22 -1.49 1.70 7.32
CA ALA A 22 -2.74 1.54 6.60
C ALA A 22 -3.67 2.76 6.75
N LEU A 23 -3.62 3.48 7.87
CA LEU A 23 -4.34 4.75 8.03
C LEU A 23 -3.78 5.82 7.10
N GLU A 24 -2.46 5.93 7.00
CA GLU A 24 -1.79 6.88 6.09
C GLU A 24 -2.08 6.56 4.62
N MET A 25 -2.00 5.27 4.24
CA MET A 25 -2.37 4.79 2.90
C MET A 25 -3.77 5.26 2.49
N LYS A 26 -4.76 5.05 3.38
CA LYS A 26 -6.15 5.50 3.14
C LYS A 26 -6.26 7.02 3.03
N ALA A 27 -5.55 7.76 3.88
CA ALA A 27 -5.55 9.21 3.86
C ALA A 27 -4.98 9.75 2.53
N ARG A 28 -3.86 9.18 2.06
CA ARG A 28 -3.22 9.54 0.80
C ARG A 28 -4.09 9.22 -0.42
N LEU A 29 -4.72 8.04 -0.46
CA LEU A 29 -5.66 7.69 -1.52
C LEU A 29 -6.85 8.66 -1.57
N ARG A 30 -7.39 9.03 -0.40
CA ARG A 30 -8.46 10.02 -0.30
C ARG A 30 -8.02 11.38 -0.82
N GLU A 31 -6.83 11.83 -0.47
CA GLU A 31 -6.28 13.11 -0.94
C GLU A 31 -6.12 13.12 -2.46
N GLN A 32 -5.52 12.07 -3.04
CA GLN A 32 -5.37 11.93 -4.50
C GLN A 32 -6.74 11.90 -5.19
N ALA A 33 -7.71 11.18 -4.62
CA ALA A 33 -9.08 11.17 -5.08
C ALA A 33 -9.73 12.58 -5.05
N VAL A 34 -9.53 13.37 -3.99
CA VAL A 34 -10.04 14.75 -3.93
C VAL A 34 -9.38 15.64 -4.98
N LYS A 35 -8.09 15.44 -5.28
CA LYS A 35 -7.34 16.14 -6.33
C LYS A 35 -7.75 15.73 -7.76
N GLY A 36 -8.64 14.76 -7.91
CA GLY A 36 -9.15 14.33 -9.22
C GLY A 36 -8.35 13.20 -9.87
N TYR A 37 -7.36 12.61 -9.19
CA TYR A 37 -6.73 11.37 -9.65
C TYR A 37 -7.73 10.21 -9.52
N ARG A 38 -8.00 9.53 -10.64
CA ARG A 38 -8.99 8.45 -10.80
C ARG A 38 -8.41 7.31 -11.67
N GLY A 39 -9.17 6.24 -11.85
CA GLY A 39 -8.78 5.10 -12.71
C GLY A 39 -7.79 4.16 -12.05
N TRP A 40 -7.66 4.24 -10.72
CA TRP A 40 -6.83 3.33 -9.92
C TRP A 40 -7.46 1.95 -9.77
N ASP A 41 -8.73 1.79 -10.08
CA ASP A 41 -9.51 0.56 -10.04
C ASP A 41 -9.81 0.01 -11.45
N ASP A 42 -9.41 0.72 -12.49
CA ASP A 42 -9.64 0.35 -13.88
C ASP A 42 -8.55 -0.63 -14.38
N PRO A 43 -8.92 -1.87 -14.77
CA PRO A 43 -7.97 -2.85 -15.29
C PRO A 43 -7.18 -2.37 -16.52
N GLU A 44 -7.73 -1.45 -17.32
CA GLU A 44 -7.01 -0.88 -18.48
C GLU A 44 -5.76 -0.09 -18.05
N ASN A 45 -5.72 0.37 -16.78
CA ASN A 45 -4.58 1.09 -16.22
C ASN A 45 -3.51 0.18 -15.59
N TYR A 46 -3.68 -1.15 -15.60
CA TYR A 46 -2.78 -2.07 -14.89
C TYR A 46 -1.29 -1.87 -15.25
N GLU A 47 -0.96 -1.86 -16.54
CA GLU A 47 0.44 -1.69 -17.01
C GLU A 47 1.01 -0.32 -16.63
N ARG A 48 0.18 0.74 -16.69
CA ARG A 48 0.58 2.09 -16.27
C ARG A 48 0.91 2.13 -14.77
N ILE A 49 0.11 1.47 -13.94
CA ILE A 49 0.30 1.43 -12.49
C ILE A 49 1.55 0.59 -12.14
N LEU A 50 1.78 -0.50 -12.86
CA LEU A 50 3.00 -1.31 -12.71
C LEU A 50 4.27 -0.50 -13.05
N ASP A 51 4.25 0.24 -14.16
CA ASP A 51 5.35 1.11 -14.56
C ASP A 51 5.62 2.20 -13.52
N LEU A 52 4.58 2.82 -12.95
CA LEU A 52 4.73 3.78 -11.83
C LEU A 52 5.40 3.15 -10.61
N LEU A 53 4.99 1.94 -10.23
CA LEU A 53 5.57 1.22 -9.09
C LEU A 53 7.07 0.94 -9.32
N VAL A 54 7.45 0.46 -10.50
CA VAL A 54 8.85 0.18 -10.83
C VAL A 54 9.70 1.45 -10.84
N LYS A 55 9.15 2.57 -11.32
CA LYS A 55 9.83 3.87 -11.33
C LYS A 55 10.05 4.44 -9.93
N GLN A 56 9.11 4.22 -9.01
CA GLN A 56 9.17 4.71 -7.63
C GLN A 56 9.84 3.74 -6.66
N ALA A 57 10.15 2.50 -7.09
CA ALA A 57 10.79 1.48 -6.27
C ALA A 57 12.10 1.90 -5.56
N PRO A 58 12.97 2.79 -6.09
CA PRO A 58 13.98 3.44 -5.26
C PRO A 58 13.28 4.47 -4.36
N ALA A 59 12.58 3.98 -3.33
CA ALA A 59 11.80 4.79 -2.42
C ALA A 59 12.69 5.85 -1.75
N SER A 60 12.26 7.11 -1.81
CA SER A 60 12.73 8.15 -0.93
C SER A 60 11.90 8.17 0.35
N GLU A 61 12.45 8.73 1.43
CA GLU A 61 11.70 8.93 2.68
C GLU A 61 10.39 9.69 2.41
N GLY A 62 9.26 9.09 2.81
CA GLY A 62 7.91 9.61 2.60
C GLY A 62 7.20 9.11 1.33
N GLU A 63 7.89 8.39 0.44
CA GLU A 63 7.31 7.78 -0.77
C GLU A 63 6.77 6.36 -0.53
N GLU A 64 7.06 5.76 0.64
CA GLU A 64 6.69 4.38 0.98
C GLU A 64 5.17 4.17 0.90
N VAL A 65 4.38 5.16 1.33
CA VAL A 65 2.91 5.14 1.30
C VAL A 65 2.39 5.08 -0.13
N ASP A 66 2.99 5.83 -1.07
CA ASP A 66 2.55 5.85 -2.47
C ASP A 66 2.90 4.52 -3.15
N ILE A 67 4.10 3.99 -2.91
CA ILE A 67 4.56 2.68 -3.40
C ILE A 67 3.66 1.56 -2.87
N ALA A 68 3.34 1.57 -1.57
CA ALA A 68 2.44 0.60 -0.97
C ALA A 68 1.02 0.67 -1.55
N ASN A 69 0.52 1.89 -1.81
CA ASN A 69 -0.78 2.08 -2.47
C ASN A 69 -0.78 1.51 -3.89
N LEU A 70 0.26 1.76 -4.69
CA LEU A 70 0.40 1.19 -6.04
C LEU A 70 0.45 -0.34 -5.99
N ALA A 71 1.22 -0.91 -5.07
CA ALA A 71 1.29 -2.36 -4.88
C ALA A 71 -0.07 -2.96 -4.46
N MET A 72 -0.77 -2.31 -3.52
CA MET A 72 -2.10 -2.71 -3.05
C MET A 72 -3.14 -2.67 -4.17
N ILE A 73 -3.11 -1.63 -5.01
CA ILE A 73 -3.99 -1.50 -6.17
C ILE A 73 -3.79 -2.67 -7.15
N LEU A 74 -2.54 -2.95 -7.53
CA LEU A 74 -2.23 -4.07 -8.43
C LEU A 74 -2.66 -5.42 -7.83
N TRP A 75 -2.46 -5.61 -6.53
CA TRP A 75 -2.94 -6.79 -5.82
C TRP A 75 -4.47 -6.90 -5.84
N SER A 76 -5.19 -5.79 -5.67
CA SER A 76 -6.65 -5.78 -5.73
C SER A 76 -7.18 -6.15 -7.13
N MET A 77 -6.60 -5.56 -8.18
CA MET A 77 -6.97 -5.84 -9.58
C MET A 77 -6.82 -7.32 -9.94
N ARG A 78 -5.71 -7.96 -9.53
CA ARG A 78 -5.48 -9.39 -9.75
C ARG A 78 -6.52 -10.29 -9.08
N ARG A 79 -7.21 -9.80 -8.06
CA ARG A 79 -8.23 -10.53 -7.30
C ARG A 79 -9.65 -10.27 -7.79
N GLY A 80 -9.83 -9.45 -8.84
CA GLY A 80 -11.12 -9.19 -9.46
C GLY A 80 -12.13 -8.51 -8.54
N ARG A 81 -11.65 -7.62 -7.65
CA ARG A 81 -12.53 -6.71 -6.90
C ARG A 81 -12.73 -5.41 -7.65
#